data_AF-A0A258K0H8-F1
#
_entry.id   AF-A0A258K0H8-F1
#
_cell.length_a   1.000
_cell.length_b   1.000
_cell.length_c   1.000
_cell.angle_alpha   90.00
_cell.angle_beta   90.00
_cell.angle_gamma   90.00
#
_symmetry.space_group_name_H-M   'P 1'
#
loop_
_entity.id
_entity.type
_entity.pdbx_description
1 polymer ?
#
loop_
_entity_poly.entity_id
_entity_poly.type
_entity_poly.pdbx_seq_one_letter_code
_entity_poly.pdbx_strand_id
1 'polypeptide(L)'
;MPNDPRGAPPLAPAAFLTCEPGLAYLVRGGADLFAGVAGRAGSLRLLADIPDGEAVFGMEIAGAALLLLPRPGASLLPVPVEDLGADLARLADAWVSRAVDRARHLPHSVARDLRVLDAPPTLILADGEGELPAGAVAIPPGERPLWCLWRQGRLTGPWGTLEGPGDAPVPVLRTAPLHALDDGLVRACASEDLARKGQLVAALAAFNSRIAARLGDWSAAEGAAFGVHLARLANADAAALTTAIDELTERPASGVPEAALGLESPLLAALRKVAQAAGATLPPDAARGGGEGEDDEEILTVFAANSGLRVRRVRLSGAWWKTDGEGMVGHLRDGTPVALLPQGRSWRLWRPDGAPAVRIDAAVAGTLDEHAFVLYRGFEGTGDHPGRALLRFVLTATRRDMALIGGVGLLAGLLGMASPFLSGMLVQSVIPDGVRSEVAQVVIAMLAVSMGVMGFELVRGLT
;
A
#
# COMPACT_ATOMS: atom_id res chain seq x y z
N MET A 1 -24.24 -22.66 -40.77
CA MET A 1 -24.96 -22.34 -39.52
C MET A 1 -25.99 -23.42 -39.25
N PRO A 2 -25.85 -24.17 -38.15
CA PRO A 2 -26.99 -24.68 -37.42
C PRO A 2 -27.01 -24.13 -35.98
N ASN A 3 -28.23 -24.06 -35.46
CA ASN A 3 -28.73 -23.40 -34.26
C ASN A 3 -28.52 -24.32 -33.04
N ASP A 4 -27.84 -23.87 -31.97
CA ASP A 4 -27.73 -24.58 -30.67
C ASP A 4 -28.67 -23.92 -29.64
N PRO A 5 -29.66 -24.63 -29.06
CA PRO A 5 -30.70 -24.05 -28.23
C PRO A 5 -30.33 -24.04 -26.74
N ARG A 6 -29.21 -23.40 -26.35
CA ARG A 6 -28.79 -23.22 -24.94
C ARG A 6 -28.22 -21.82 -24.66
N GLY A 7 -28.96 -20.79 -25.03
CA GLY A 7 -28.58 -19.39 -24.88
C GLY A 7 -28.56 -18.91 -23.42
N ALA A 8 -27.47 -19.16 -22.70
CA ALA A 8 -26.97 -18.19 -21.74
C ALA A 8 -26.15 -17.15 -22.54
N PRO A 9 -26.41 -15.84 -22.39
CA PRO A 9 -25.66 -14.84 -23.15
C PRO A 9 -24.18 -14.87 -22.74
N PRO A 10 -23.23 -14.74 -23.69
CA PRO A 10 -21.84 -14.53 -23.33
C PRO A 10 -21.74 -13.23 -22.51
N LEU A 11 -21.27 -13.34 -21.26
CA LEU A 11 -21.08 -12.20 -20.37
C LEU A 11 -20.06 -11.22 -20.99
N ALA A 12 -20.40 -9.93 -20.94
CA ALA A 12 -19.60 -8.82 -21.47
C ALA A 12 -18.18 -8.78 -20.85
N PRO A 13 -17.17 -8.23 -21.56
CA PRO A 13 -15.78 -8.25 -21.11
C PRO A 13 -15.56 -7.35 -19.89
N ALA A 14 -14.78 -7.85 -18.92
CA ALA A 14 -14.24 -7.17 -17.73
C ALA A 14 -15.10 -7.09 -16.45
N ALA A 15 -16.11 -7.96 -16.28
CA ALA A 15 -16.74 -8.15 -14.97
C ALA A 15 -16.15 -9.38 -14.25
N PHE A 16 -15.81 -9.24 -12.97
CA PHE A 16 -15.53 -10.39 -12.12
C PHE A 16 -16.79 -11.25 -11.99
N LEU A 17 -16.64 -12.56 -12.15
CA LEU A 17 -17.69 -13.53 -11.92
C LEU A 17 -17.48 -14.18 -10.55
N THR A 18 -18.49 -14.16 -9.69
CA THR A 18 -18.46 -14.87 -8.41
C THR A 18 -18.72 -16.36 -8.64
N CYS A 19 -17.84 -17.21 -8.12
CA CYS A 19 -17.96 -18.66 -8.26
C CYS A 19 -18.88 -19.21 -7.17
N GLU A 20 -20.09 -19.62 -7.56
CA GLU A 20 -21.11 -20.13 -6.64
C GLU A 20 -20.86 -21.61 -6.28
N PRO A 21 -21.12 -22.01 -5.02
CA PRO A 21 -21.04 -23.42 -4.62
C PRO A 21 -21.93 -24.32 -5.48
N GLY A 22 -21.44 -25.51 -5.83
CA GLY A 22 -22.19 -26.47 -6.64
C GLY A 22 -22.11 -26.25 -8.16
N LEU A 23 -21.50 -25.15 -8.61
CA LEU A 23 -21.18 -24.90 -10.02
C LEU A 23 -19.69 -25.10 -10.30
N ALA A 24 -19.41 -25.65 -11.48
CA ALA A 24 -18.10 -25.66 -12.11
C ALA A 24 -18.08 -24.66 -13.26
N TYR A 25 -17.05 -23.82 -13.29
CA TYR A 25 -16.87 -22.80 -14.32
C TYR A 25 -15.81 -23.28 -15.30
N LEU A 26 -16.26 -23.77 -16.46
CA LEU A 26 -15.38 -24.22 -17.54
C LEU A 26 -14.76 -23.00 -18.22
N VAL A 27 -13.44 -22.97 -18.28
CA VAL A 27 -12.67 -21.85 -18.84
C VAL A 27 -12.28 -22.16 -20.27
N ARG A 28 -12.65 -21.27 -21.21
CA ARG A 28 -12.13 -21.28 -22.59
C ARG A 28 -11.36 -19.99 -22.86
N GLY A 29 -10.11 -20.07 -23.29
CA GLY A 29 -9.24 -18.90 -23.54
C GLY A 29 -8.48 -18.37 -22.31
N GLY A 30 -8.60 -19.04 -21.17
CA GLY A 30 -7.90 -18.72 -19.93
C GLY A 30 -8.58 -17.68 -19.04
N ALA A 31 -8.39 -17.80 -17.73
CA ALA A 31 -8.96 -16.90 -16.74
C ALA A 31 -8.05 -16.76 -15.53
N ASP A 32 -8.15 -15.64 -14.83
CA ASP A 32 -7.41 -15.38 -13.61
C ASP A 32 -8.36 -15.52 -12.42
N LEU A 33 -7.96 -16.32 -11.43
CA LEU A 33 -8.74 -16.65 -10.24
C LEU A 33 -8.28 -15.79 -9.07
N PHE A 34 -9.22 -15.14 -8.39
CA PHE A 34 -8.99 -14.28 -7.25
C PHE A 34 -9.78 -14.75 -6.04
N ALA A 35 -9.27 -14.47 -4.85
CA ALA A 35 -10.05 -14.47 -3.62
C ALA A 35 -10.05 -13.06 -3.02
N GLY A 36 -11.19 -12.66 -2.45
CA GLY A 36 -11.29 -11.40 -1.73
C GLY A 36 -12.70 -11.08 -1.31
N VAL A 37 -12.86 -10.00 -0.56
CA VAL A 37 -14.18 -9.51 -0.14
C VAL A 37 -14.81 -8.75 -1.31
N ALA A 38 -15.95 -9.23 -1.80
CA ALA A 38 -16.70 -8.54 -2.85
C ALA A 38 -17.04 -7.10 -2.38
N GLY A 39 -16.76 -6.11 -3.23
CA GLY A 39 -17.06 -4.70 -2.95
C GLY A 39 -16.05 -3.96 -2.05
N ARG A 40 -14.98 -4.61 -1.58
CA ARG A 40 -13.91 -3.94 -0.83
C ARG A 40 -12.69 -3.69 -1.72
N ALA A 41 -12.34 -2.42 -1.91
CA ALA A 41 -11.15 -2.05 -2.68
C ALA A 41 -9.88 -2.60 -2.01
N GLY A 42 -8.98 -3.19 -2.82
CA GLY A 42 -7.68 -3.68 -2.36
C GLY A 42 -7.66 -5.05 -1.67
N SER A 43 -8.82 -5.72 -1.50
CA SER A 43 -8.88 -7.07 -0.90
C SER A 43 -8.73 -8.22 -1.90
N LEU A 44 -8.66 -7.94 -3.20
CA LEU A 44 -8.47 -8.98 -4.21
C LEU A 44 -7.03 -9.47 -4.21
N ARG A 45 -6.86 -10.79 -4.11
CA ARG A 45 -5.59 -11.49 -4.24
C ARG A 45 -5.69 -12.51 -5.36
N LEU A 46 -4.74 -12.45 -6.29
CA LEU A 46 -4.61 -13.44 -7.34
C LEU A 46 -4.23 -14.78 -6.71
N LEU A 47 -5.12 -15.77 -6.84
CA LEU A 47 -4.87 -17.13 -6.41
C LEU A 47 -4.14 -17.91 -7.49
N ALA A 48 -4.67 -17.97 -8.72
CA ALA A 48 -4.14 -18.81 -9.77
C ALA A 48 -4.49 -18.31 -11.17
N ASP A 49 -3.66 -18.65 -12.14
CA ASP A 49 -4.02 -18.63 -13.55
C ASP A 49 -4.67 -19.97 -13.92
N ILE A 50 -5.85 -19.91 -14.53
CA ILE A 50 -6.62 -21.05 -15.01
C ILE A 50 -6.47 -21.12 -16.53
N PRO A 51 -5.85 -22.19 -17.07
CA PRO A 51 -5.64 -22.31 -18.50
C PRO A 51 -6.94 -22.72 -19.23
N ASP A 52 -6.85 -22.73 -20.55
CA ASP A 52 -7.89 -23.22 -21.43
C ASP A 52 -8.21 -24.70 -21.17
N GLY A 53 -9.50 -25.05 -21.12
CA GLY A 53 -9.97 -26.43 -20.96
C GLY A 53 -10.00 -26.96 -19.51
N GLU A 54 -9.69 -26.11 -18.54
CA GLU A 54 -9.82 -26.42 -17.11
C GLU A 54 -11.09 -25.82 -16.49
N ALA A 55 -11.36 -26.19 -15.23
CA ALA A 55 -12.53 -25.76 -14.49
C ALA A 55 -12.16 -25.24 -13.10
N VAL A 56 -12.90 -24.23 -12.65
CA VAL A 56 -12.90 -23.79 -11.26
C VAL A 56 -14.19 -24.25 -10.61
N PHE A 57 -14.08 -24.87 -9.44
CA PHE A 57 -15.22 -25.33 -8.67
C PHE A 57 -15.54 -24.30 -7.60
N GLY A 58 -16.75 -23.73 -7.64
CA GLY A 58 -17.18 -22.74 -6.67
C GLY A 58 -17.26 -23.32 -5.26
N MET A 59 -16.97 -22.47 -4.28
CA MET A 59 -16.94 -22.83 -2.86
C MET A 59 -17.39 -21.65 -2.01
N GLU A 60 -17.98 -21.95 -0.86
CA GLU A 60 -18.45 -20.93 0.09
C GLU A 60 -17.32 -20.58 1.06
N ILE A 61 -16.82 -19.35 0.98
CA ILE A 61 -15.73 -18.86 1.83
C ILE A 61 -16.29 -17.87 2.84
N ALA A 62 -16.10 -18.13 4.12
CA ALA A 62 -16.57 -17.23 5.17
C ALA A 62 -15.89 -15.85 5.05
N GLY A 63 -16.69 -14.80 4.82
CA GLY A 63 -16.19 -13.42 4.72
C GLY A 63 -15.35 -13.12 3.47
N ALA A 64 -15.37 -13.98 2.45
CA ALA A 64 -14.72 -13.73 1.15
C ALA A 64 -15.50 -14.42 0.01
N ALA A 65 -15.11 -14.13 -1.22
CA ALA A 65 -15.67 -14.75 -2.41
C ALA A 65 -14.54 -15.20 -3.35
N LEU A 66 -14.79 -16.28 -4.09
CA LEU A 66 -13.95 -16.73 -5.17
C LEU A 66 -14.41 -16.04 -6.47
N LEU A 67 -13.51 -15.33 -7.14
CA LEU A 67 -13.82 -14.45 -8.26
C LEU A 67 -12.99 -14.86 -9.49
N LEU A 68 -13.66 -15.05 -10.62
CA LEU A 68 -13.03 -15.35 -11.91
C LEU A 68 -13.04 -14.12 -12.81
N LEU A 69 -11.89 -13.83 -13.40
CA LEU A 69 -11.74 -12.80 -14.42
C LEU A 69 -11.32 -13.47 -15.74
N PRO A 70 -12.21 -13.58 -16.75
CA PRO A 70 -11.83 -14.11 -18.05
C PRO A 70 -10.85 -13.17 -18.76
N ARG A 71 -9.84 -13.73 -19.42
CA ARG A 71 -8.92 -12.96 -20.27
C ARG A 71 -9.62 -12.40 -21.50
N PRO A 72 -9.08 -11.39 -22.18
CA PRO A 72 -9.68 -10.88 -23.43
C PRO A 72 -9.88 -12.00 -24.45
N GLY A 73 -11.13 -12.22 -24.88
CA GLY A 73 -11.50 -13.30 -25.81
C GLY A 73 -11.80 -14.65 -25.14
N ALA A 74 -11.67 -14.75 -23.82
CA ALA A 74 -12.04 -15.94 -23.06
C ALA A 74 -13.54 -15.96 -22.74
N SER A 75 -14.10 -17.16 -22.61
CA SER A 75 -15.49 -17.39 -22.18
C SER A 75 -15.53 -18.33 -20.99
N LEU A 76 -16.40 -18.04 -20.02
CA LEU A 76 -16.69 -18.88 -18.88
C LEU A 76 -18.06 -19.54 -19.09
N LEU A 77 -18.12 -20.86 -18.93
CA LEU A 77 -19.37 -21.61 -18.99
C LEU A 77 -19.66 -22.22 -17.61
N PRO A 78 -20.66 -21.71 -16.86
CA PRO A 78 -21.10 -22.35 -15.62
C PRO A 78 -21.87 -23.63 -15.94
N VAL A 79 -21.50 -24.72 -15.28
CA VAL A 79 -22.13 -26.04 -15.41
C VAL A 79 -22.31 -26.62 -14.00
N PRO A 80 -23.48 -27.15 -13.63
CA PRO A 80 -23.64 -27.89 -12.39
C PRO A 80 -22.62 -29.03 -12.30
N VAL A 81 -21.99 -29.22 -11.13
CA VAL A 81 -20.92 -30.23 -10.97
C VAL A 81 -21.42 -31.63 -11.32
N GLU A 82 -22.70 -31.91 -11.05
CA GLU A 82 -23.37 -33.17 -11.34
C GLU A 82 -23.50 -33.45 -12.85
N ASP A 83 -23.53 -32.40 -13.68
CA ASP A 83 -23.73 -32.48 -15.14
C ASP A 83 -22.41 -32.67 -15.91
N LEU A 84 -21.25 -32.65 -15.23
CA LEU A 84 -19.93 -32.78 -15.87
C LEU A 84 -19.65 -34.18 -16.42
N GLY A 85 -20.37 -35.21 -15.96
CA GLY A 85 -20.27 -36.57 -16.47
C GLY A 85 -18.83 -37.12 -16.49
N ALA A 86 -18.38 -37.57 -17.66
CA ALA A 86 -17.07 -38.21 -17.84
C ALA A 86 -15.88 -37.26 -17.64
N ASP A 87 -16.06 -35.95 -17.79
CA ASP A 87 -15.00 -34.95 -17.60
C ASP A 87 -14.72 -34.65 -16.12
N LEU A 88 -15.62 -35.02 -15.20
CA LEU A 88 -15.54 -34.67 -13.78
C LEU A 88 -14.20 -35.09 -13.16
N ALA A 89 -13.75 -36.32 -13.40
CA ALA A 89 -12.50 -36.84 -12.82
C ALA A 89 -11.28 -36.02 -13.25
N ARG A 90 -11.15 -35.76 -14.56
CA ARG A 90 -10.04 -34.98 -15.12
C ARG A 90 -10.05 -33.55 -14.62
N LEU A 91 -11.22 -32.92 -14.59
CA LEU A 91 -11.37 -31.53 -14.13
C LEU A 91 -11.14 -31.39 -12.63
N ALA A 92 -11.60 -32.36 -11.83
CA ALA A 92 -11.36 -32.41 -10.39
C ALA A 92 -9.86 -32.56 -10.09
N ASP A 93 -9.14 -33.43 -10.82
CA ASP A 93 -7.69 -33.61 -10.64
C ASP A 93 -6.91 -32.33 -10.88
N ALA A 94 -7.22 -31.63 -11.98
CA ALA A 94 -6.59 -30.36 -12.34
C ALA A 94 -6.90 -29.29 -11.27
N TRP A 95 -8.16 -29.18 -10.87
CA TRP A 95 -8.61 -28.24 -9.85
C TRP A 95 -7.92 -28.48 -8.50
N VAL A 96 -7.95 -29.71 -8.00
CA VAL A 96 -7.34 -30.09 -6.72
C VAL A 96 -5.85 -29.76 -6.74
N SER A 97 -5.15 -30.11 -7.82
CA SER A 97 -3.73 -29.80 -7.97
C SER A 97 -3.43 -28.31 -7.85
N ARG A 98 -4.22 -27.47 -8.51
CA ARG A 98 -4.06 -26.00 -8.45
C ARG A 98 -4.45 -25.40 -7.11
N ALA A 99 -5.59 -25.82 -6.57
CA ALA A 99 -6.10 -25.31 -5.29
C ALA A 99 -5.08 -25.57 -4.17
N VAL A 100 -4.46 -26.76 -4.18
CA VAL A 100 -3.46 -27.15 -3.19
C VAL A 100 -2.10 -26.46 -3.40
N ASP A 101 -1.62 -26.37 -4.64
CA ASP A 101 -0.36 -25.68 -4.96
C ASP A 101 -0.39 -24.22 -4.48
N ARG A 102 -1.54 -23.54 -4.62
CA ARG A 102 -1.70 -22.16 -4.18
C ARG A 102 -2.01 -22.00 -2.70
N ALA A 103 -2.65 -22.97 -2.06
CA ALA A 103 -2.81 -22.97 -0.61
C ALA A 103 -1.45 -22.93 0.13
N ARG A 104 -0.37 -23.47 -0.47
CA ARG A 104 1.00 -23.41 0.08
C ARG A 104 1.62 -22.02 0.09
N HIS A 105 1.16 -21.13 -0.79
CA HIS A 105 1.70 -19.78 -0.95
C HIS A 105 0.90 -18.72 -0.17
N LEU A 106 -0.15 -19.11 0.57
CA LEU A 106 -0.89 -18.20 1.43
C LEU A 106 -0.01 -17.70 2.60
N PRO A 107 -0.13 -16.41 3.01
CA PRO A 107 0.67 -15.83 4.08
C PRO A 107 0.66 -16.63 5.39
N HIS A 108 1.82 -16.64 6.05
CA HIS A 108 2.28 -17.53 7.13
C HIS A 108 1.44 -17.62 8.43
N SER A 109 0.28 -16.98 8.55
CA SER A 109 -0.58 -17.11 9.76
C SER A 109 -1.25 -18.49 9.89
N VAL A 110 -1.29 -19.28 8.81
CA VAL A 110 -1.82 -20.66 8.75
C VAL A 110 -0.72 -21.73 8.91
N ALA A 111 0.55 -21.33 8.96
CA ALA A 111 1.71 -22.21 8.75
C ALA A 111 2.51 -22.61 10.00
N ARG A 112 1.97 -22.43 11.22
CA ARG A 112 2.69 -22.86 12.44
C ARG A 112 2.84 -24.38 12.56
N ASP A 113 1.91 -25.14 12.00
CA ASP A 113 1.94 -26.61 12.04
C ASP A 113 2.63 -27.25 10.82
N LEU A 114 3.08 -26.45 9.84
CA LEU A 114 3.50 -26.95 8.52
C LEU A 114 5.01 -27.21 8.36
N ARG A 115 5.83 -27.05 9.41
CA ARG A 115 7.22 -27.57 9.39
C ARG A 115 7.26 -29.10 9.15
N VAL A 116 6.15 -29.78 9.42
CA VAL A 116 5.96 -31.20 9.16
C VAL A 116 5.83 -31.50 7.65
N LEU A 117 5.34 -30.55 6.83
CA LEU A 117 5.04 -30.76 5.40
C LEU A 117 6.26 -30.72 4.46
N ASP A 118 7.43 -30.29 4.95
CA ASP A 118 8.69 -30.26 4.17
C ASP A 118 9.51 -31.55 4.31
N ALA A 119 9.01 -32.52 5.08
CA ALA A 119 9.69 -33.80 5.26
C ALA A 119 9.77 -34.57 3.92
N PRO A 120 10.92 -35.22 3.63
CA PRO A 120 11.05 -36.01 2.40
C PRO A 120 10.03 -37.16 2.40
N PRO A 121 9.49 -37.52 1.22
CA PRO A 121 8.55 -38.63 1.12
C PRO A 121 9.21 -39.93 1.57
N THR A 122 8.52 -40.69 2.43
CA THR A 122 9.01 -41.96 2.98
C THR A 122 8.24 -43.16 2.43
N LEU A 123 7.06 -42.93 1.85
CA LEU A 123 6.17 -43.99 1.37
C LEU A 123 5.48 -43.59 0.06
N ILE A 124 5.35 -44.56 -0.86
CA ILE A 124 4.54 -44.43 -2.07
C ILE A 124 3.18 -45.06 -1.79
N LEU A 125 2.12 -44.27 -1.83
CA LEU A 125 0.75 -44.70 -1.62
C LEU A 125 0.17 -45.17 -2.95
N ALA A 126 0.13 -46.48 -3.16
CA ALA A 126 -0.51 -47.09 -4.32
C ALA A 126 -2.04 -47.09 -4.19
N ASP A 127 -2.74 -47.21 -5.32
CA ASP A 127 -4.19 -47.44 -5.32
C ASP A 127 -4.54 -48.75 -4.61
N GLY A 128 -5.56 -48.73 -3.75
CA GLY A 128 -5.96 -49.83 -2.90
C GLY A 128 -5.79 -49.57 -1.40
N GLU A 129 -5.82 -50.65 -0.61
CA GLU A 129 -5.59 -50.58 0.84
C GLU A 129 -4.10 -50.49 1.16
N GLY A 130 -3.76 -49.71 2.18
CA GLY A 130 -2.39 -49.50 2.63
C GLY A 130 -2.30 -49.19 4.11
N GLU A 131 -1.14 -49.48 4.67
CA GLU A 131 -0.78 -49.12 6.04
C GLU A 131 0.11 -47.87 6.03
N LEU A 132 -0.23 -46.90 6.88
CA LEU A 132 0.58 -45.71 7.12
C LEU A 132 1.15 -45.79 8.54
N PRO A 133 2.46 -46.04 8.70
CA PRO A 133 3.08 -45.98 10.01
C PRO A 133 3.20 -44.53 10.49
N ALA A 134 3.20 -44.32 11.79
CA ALA A 134 3.39 -43.02 12.42
C ALA A 134 4.67 -42.34 11.92
N GLY A 135 4.55 -41.08 11.51
CA GLY A 135 5.63 -40.30 10.90
C GLY A 135 5.82 -40.52 9.39
N ALA A 136 5.05 -41.40 8.76
CA ALA A 136 5.13 -41.60 7.31
C ALA A 136 4.68 -40.36 6.54
N VAL A 137 5.41 -40.08 5.46
CA VAL A 137 5.10 -39.04 4.48
C VAL A 137 4.78 -39.74 3.16
N ALA A 138 3.49 -39.82 2.85
CA ALA A 138 2.97 -40.59 1.73
C ALA A 138 2.68 -39.72 0.51
N ILE A 139 3.14 -40.15 -0.66
CA ILE A 139 2.89 -39.51 -1.96
C ILE A 139 2.32 -40.51 -2.97
N PRO A 140 1.54 -40.07 -3.97
CA PRO A 140 1.11 -40.96 -5.04
C PRO A 140 2.31 -41.39 -5.92
N PRO A 141 2.21 -42.54 -6.63
CA PRO A 141 3.25 -43.04 -7.52
C PRO A 141 3.45 -42.18 -8.77
N GLY A 142 2.42 -41.45 -9.20
CA GLY A 142 2.44 -40.59 -10.39
C GLY A 142 2.08 -39.14 -10.08
N GLU A 143 1.86 -38.35 -11.15
CA GLU A 143 1.49 -36.94 -11.03
C GLU A 143 0.01 -36.71 -10.70
N ARG A 144 -0.84 -37.72 -10.94
CA ARG A 144 -2.28 -37.63 -10.62
C ARG A 144 -2.53 -37.76 -9.12
N PRO A 145 -3.49 -37.01 -8.58
CA PRO A 145 -3.87 -37.14 -7.19
C PRO A 145 -4.52 -38.50 -6.92
N LEU A 146 -4.32 -39.02 -5.70
CA LEU A 146 -5.08 -40.16 -5.20
C LEU A 146 -5.95 -39.72 -4.02
N TRP A 147 -7.20 -40.15 -3.97
CA TRP A 147 -8.09 -39.87 -2.86
C TRP A 147 -7.94 -40.93 -1.78
N CYS A 148 -7.50 -40.50 -0.61
CA CYS A 148 -7.23 -41.33 0.54
C CYS A 148 -8.39 -41.25 1.54
N LEU A 149 -9.06 -42.38 1.79
CA LEU A 149 -9.92 -42.57 2.95
C LEU A 149 -9.10 -43.18 4.07
N TRP A 150 -9.30 -42.73 5.30
CA TRP A 150 -8.61 -43.28 6.45
C TRP A 150 -9.60 -43.89 7.43
N ARG A 151 -9.23 -45.05 7.99
CA ARG A 151 -10.07 -45.82 8.89
C ARG A 151 -9.69 -45.60 10.35
N GLN A 152 -8.41 -45.36 10.63
CA GLN A 152 -7.85 -45.23 11.96
C GLN A 152 -6.65 -44.27 11.94
N GLY A 153 -6.31 -43.72 13.11
CA GLY A 153 -5.19 -42.80 13.28
C GLY A 153 -5.50 -41.35 12.91
N ARG A 154 -4.56 -40.47 13.20
CA ARG A 154 -4.61 -39.06 12.82
C ARG A 154 -3.67 -38.78 11.65
N LEU A 155 -4.14 -37.96 10.73
CA LEU A 155 -3.41 -37.58 9.51
C LEU A 155 -3.34 -36.06 9.43
N THR A 156 -2.32 -35.52 8.79
CA THR A 156 -2.21 -34.07 8.55
C THR A 156 -1.72 -33.77 7.13
N GLY A 157 -2.09 -32.59 6.64
CA GLY A 157 -1.84 -32.14 5.27
C GLY A 157 -2.26 -30.67 5.08
N PRO A 158 -2.23 -30.14 3.85
CA PRO A 158 -2.65 -28.75 3.57
C PRO A 158 -4.10 -28.43 3.94
N TRP A 159 -4.96 -29.45 3.99
CA TRP A 159 -6.36 -29.37 4.44
C TRP A 159 -6.51 -29.39 5.98
N GLY A 160 -5.40 -29.49 6.72
CA GLY A 160 -5.37 -29.57 8.18
C GLY A 160 -5.22 -30.99 8.74
N THR A 161 -5.24 -31.07 10.07
CA THR A 161 -5.20 -32.34 10.80
C THR A 161 -6.59 -32.96 10.86
N LEU A 162 -6.66 -34.25 10.55
CA LEU A 162 -7.86 -35.06 10.48
C LEU A 162 -7.72 -36.24 11.43
N GLU A 163 -8.78 -36.54 12.18
CA GLU A 163 -8.82 -37.66 13.12
C GLU A 163 -9.85 -38.68 12.63
N GLY A 164 -9.52 -39.98 12.74
CA GLY A 164 -10.33 -41.06 12.16
C GLY A 164 -11.43 -41.64 13.05
N PRO A 165 -12.40 -42.34 12.43
CA PRO A 165 -12.53 -42.58 10.98
C PRO A 165 -13.08 -41.36 10.22
N GLY A 166 -12.61 -41.17 8.99
CA GLY A 166 -13.05 -40.09 8.11
C GLY A 166 -14.18 -40.49 7.16
N ASP A 167 -15.23 -39.68 7.10
CA ASP A 167 -16.36 -39.92 6.18
C ASP A 167 -16.09 -39.47 4.74
N ALA A 168 -15.11 -38.58 4.53
CA ALA A 168 -14.82 -37.99 3.23
C ALA A 168 -13.34 -38.18 2.83
N PRO A 169 -13.06 -38.76 1.64
CA PRO A 169 -11.70 -38.92 1.15
C PRO A 169 -10.96 -37.59 1.04
N VAL A 170 -9.64 -37.61 1.21
CA VAL A 170 -8.77 -36.44 0.99
C VAL A 170 -7.78 -36.67 -0.14
N PRO A 171 -7.53 -35.68 -1.01
CA PRO A 171 -6.64 -35.87 -2.14
C PRO A 171 -5.18 -35.80 -1.69
N VAL A 172 -4.37 -36.77 -2.07
CA VAL A 172 -2.94 -36.84 -1.80
C VAL A 172 -2.19 -36.54 -3.09
N LEU A 173 -1.28 -35.56 -3.05
CA LEU A 173 -0.50 -35.13 -4.21
C LEU A 173 1.00 -35.20 -3.90
N ARG A 174 1.85 -35.22 -4.93
CA ARG A 174 3.31 -35.06 -4.71
C ARG A 174 3.64 -33.67 -4.15
N THR A 175 2.87 -32.66 -4.55
CA THR A 175 2.86 -31.30 -3.99
C THR A 175 1.90 -31.16 -2.81
N ALA A 176 1.50 -32.25 -2.16
CA ALA A 176 0.80 -32.21 -0.88
C ALA A 176 0.79 -33.62 -0.29
N PRO A 177 1.96 -34.04 0.23
CA PRO A 177 2.05 -35.34 0.86
C PRO A 177 1.10 -35.44 2.03
N LEU A 178 0.66 -36.67 2.29
CA LEU A 178 -0.13 -37.02 3.45
C LEU A 178 0.82 -37.43 4.57
N HIS A 179 0.69 -36.81 5.74
CA HIS A 179 1.52 -37.11 6.89
C HIS A 179 0.73 -37.90 7.92
N ALA A 180 1.22 -39.08 8.28
CA ALA A 180 0.63 -39.87 9.35
C ALA A 180 1.18 -39.43 10.70
N LEU A 181 0.30 -39.05 11.63
CA LEU A 181 0.69 -38.71 13.01
C LEU A 181 0.71 -39.96 13.90
N ASP A 182 -0.21 -40.88 13.64
CA ASP A 182 -0.29 -42.18 14.32
C ASP A 182 -0.36 -43.30 13.26
N ASP A 183 -0.15 -44.54 13.69
CA ASP A 183 -0.35 -45.71 12.82
C ASP A 183 -1.82 -45.78 12.37
N GLY A 184 -2.03 -45.98 11.06
CA GLY A 184 -3.36 -45.95 10.48
C GLY A 184 -3.50 -46.79 9.23
N LEU A 185 -4.72 -47.31 9.04
CA LEU A 185 -5.12 -47.98 7.82
C LEU A 185 -5.81 -46.98 6.88
N VAL A 186 -5.37 -46.99 5.63
CA VAL A 186 -5.90 -46.12 4.59
C VAL A 186 -6.31 -46.91 3.35
N ARG A 187 -7.19 -46.31 2.57
CA ARG A 187 -7.55 -46.76 1.24
C ARG A 187 -7.42 -45.60 0.27
N ALA A 188 -6.45 -45.71 -0.63
CA ALA A 188 -6.31 -44.79 -1.74
C ALA A 188 -7.15 -45.25 -2.93
N CYS A 189 -7.65 -44.31 -3.72
CA CYS A 189 -8.38 -44.57 -4.95
C CYS A 189 -8.22 -43.43 -5.95
N ALA A 190 -8.21 -43.75 -7.24
CA ALA A 190 -8.16 -42.76 -8.30
C ALA A 190 -9.49 -41.99 -8.41
N SER A 191 -9.44 -40.76 -8.95
CA SER A 191 -10.62 -39.94 -9.19
C SER A 191 -11.64 -40.64 -10.10
N GLU A 192 -11.17 -41.39 -11.10
CA GLU A 192 -12.04 -42.15 -12.00
C GLU A 192 -12.84 -43.24 -11.26
N ASP A 193 -12.26 -43.87 -10.25
CA ASP A 193 -12.94 -44.90 -9.46
C ASP A 193 -13.96 -44.32 -8.49
N LEU A 194 -13.68 -43.15 -7.92
CA LEU A 194 -14.66 -42.40 -7.13
C LEU A 194 -15.79 -41.87 -8.01
N ALA A 195 -15.50 -41.41 -9.22
CA ALA A 195 -16.50 -40.96 -10.18
C ALA A 195 -17.43 -42.12 -10.57
N ARG A 196 -16.87 -43.30 -10.86
CA ARG A 196 -17.65 -44.51 -11.19
C ARG A 196 -18.57 -44.96 -10.06
N LYS A 197 -18.19 -44.71 -8.80
CA LYS A 197 -18.99 -45.00 -7.60
C LYS A 197 -19.97 -43.88 -7.23
N GLY A 198 -19.99 -42.76 -7.95
CA GLY A 198 -20.81 -41.59 -7.62
C GLY A 198 -20.37 -40.85 -6.36
N GLN A 199 -19.14 -41.07 -5.88
CA GLN A 199 -18.61 -40.51 -4.63
C GLN A 199 -17.73 -39.28 -4.84
N LEU A 200 -17.27 -39.05 -6.07
CA LEU A 200 -16.31 -37.97 -6.36
C LEU A 200 -16.88 -36.56 -6.09
N VAL A 201 -18.16 -36.32 -6.39
CA VAL A 201 -18.80 -35.01 -6.13
C VAL A 201 -18.77 -34.67 -4.65
N ALA A 202 -19.14 -35.62 -3.79
CA ALA A 202 -19.11 -35.45 -2.34
C ALA A 202 -17.68 -35.29 -1.80
N ALA A 203 -16.72 -36.07 -2.31
CA ALA A 203 -15.30 -35.96 -1.95
C ALA A 203 -14.74 -34.58 -2.33
N LEU A 204 -15.05 -34.09 -3.53
CA LEU A 204 -14.65 -32.78 -4.01
C LEU A 204 -15.28 -31.64 -3.20
N ALA A 205 -16.57 -31.74 -2.86
CA ALA A 205 -17.23 -30.77 -2.00
C ALA A 205 -16.57 -30.72 -0.61
N ALA A 206 -16.30 -31.88 0.00
CA ALA A 206 -15.62 -31.95 1.29
C ALA A 206 -14.18 -31.40 1.25
N PHE A 207 -13.47 -31.60 0.15
CA PHE A 207 -12.18 -30.96 -0.09
C PHE A 207 -12.31 -29.43 -0.20
N ASN A 208 -13.23 -28.95 -1.04
CA ASN A 208 -13.46 -27.53 -1.25
C ASN A 208 -13.85 -26.80 0.03
N SER A 209 -14.70 -27.38 0.88
CA SER A 209 -15.07 -26.78 2.18
C SER A 209 -13.87 -26.63 3.11
N ARG A 210 -12.91 -27.57 3.10
CA ARG A 210 -11.69 -27.46 3.92
C ARG A 210 -10.76 -26.36 3.41
N ILE A 211 -10.58 -26.26 2.08
CA ILE A 211 -9.81 -25.15 1.48
C ILE A 211 -10.49 -23.82 1.75
N ALA A 212 -11.81 -23.75 1.62
CA ALA A 212 -12.60 -22.55 1.87
C ALA A 212 -12.49 -22.07 3.33
N ALA A 213 -12.50 -22.99 4.31
CA ALA A 213 -12.29 -22.65 5.71
C ALA A 213 -10.92 -21.96 5.92
N ARG A 214 -9.85 -22.50 5.30
CA ARG A 214 -8.50 -21.91 5.39
C ARG A 214 -8.40 -20.55 4.70
N LEU A 215 -9.07 -20.38 3.55
CA LEU A 215 -9.17 -19.08 2.88
C LEU A 215 -9.97 -18.08 3.73
N GLY A 216 -11.01 -18.54 4.44
CA GLY A 216 -11.78 -17.73 5.39
C GLY A 216 -10.93 -17.26 6.57
N ASP A 217 -10.17 -18.16 7.20
CA ASP A 217 -9.25 -17.82 8.29
C ASP A 217 -8.20 -16.79 7.85
N TRP A 218 -7.65 -16.98 6.65
CA TRP A 218 -6.72 -16.02 6.03
C TRP A 218 -7.38 -14.65 5.80
N SER A 219 -8.57 -14.62 5.20
CA SER A 219 -9.33 -13.37 4.96
C SER A 219 -9.65 -12.63 6.27
N ALA A 220 -10.06 -13.37 7.31
CA ALA A 220 -10.34 -12.81 8.62
C ALA A 220 -9.08 -12.22 9.27
N ALA A 221 -7.95 -12.91 9.18
CA ALA A 221 -6.66 -12.42 9.69
C ALA A 221 -6.20 -11.14 8.96
N GLU A 222 -6.33 -11.09 7.64
CA GLU A 222 -6.02 -9.89 6.85
C GLU A 222 -6.95 -8.72 7.20
N GLY A 223 -8.24 -8.99 7.35
CA GLY A 223 -9.24 -8.02 7.79
C GLY A 223 -8.93 -7.45 9.17
N ALA A 224 -8.56 -8.30 10.13
CA ALA A 224 -8.19 -7.89 11.48
C ALA A 224 -6.90 -7.05 11.49
N ALA A 225 -5.87 -7.45 10.74
CA ALA A 225 -4.62 -6.70 10.63
C ALA A 225 -4.85 -5.30 10.04
N PHE A 226 -5.69 -5.20 9.01
CA PHE A 226 -6.09 -3.91 8.44
C PHE A 226 -6.88 -3.06 9.44
N GLY A 227 -7.81 -3.66 10.19
CA GLY A 227 -8.56 -2.96 11.24
C GLY A 227 -7.67 -2.38 12.33
N VAL A 228 -6.67 -3.15 12.79
CA VAL A 228 -5.66 -2.67 13.74
C VAL A 228 -4.85 -1.51 13.17
N HIS A 229 -4.48 -1.57 11.88
CA HIS A 229 -3.75 -0.48 11.23
C HIS A 229 -4.57 0.81 11.18
N LEU A 230 -5.85 0.73 10.77
CA LEU A 230 -6.74 1.90 10.75
C LEU A 230 -7.00 2.46 12.15
N ALA A 231 -7.18 1.61 13.15
CA ALA A 231 -7.35 2.06 14.54
C ALA A 231 -6.11 2.81 15.05
N ARG A 232 -4.90 2.36 14.68
CA ARG A 232 -3.65 3.07 15.01
C ARG A 232 -3.57 4.44 14.35
N LEU A 233 -3.96 4.55 13.07
CA LEU A 233 -4.02 5.83 12.36
C LEU A 233 -5.02 6.79 13.02
N ALA A 234 -6.25 6.32 13.27
CA ALA A 234 -7.28 7.12 13.93
C ALA A 234 -6.88 7.57 15.34
N ASN A 235 -6.24 6.71 16.13
CA ASN A 235 -5.74 7.06 17.46
C ASN A 235 -4.59 8.08 17.40
N ALA A 236 -3.71 7.98 16.40
CA ALA A 236 -2.63 8.93 16.20
C ALA A 236 -3.18 10.31 15.79
N ASP A 237 -4.16 10.35 14.89
CA ASP A 237 -4.83 11.59 14.46
C ASP A 237 -5.60 12.24 15.63
N ALA A 238 -6.32 11.43 16.42
CA ALA A 238 -7.01 11.90 17.62
C ALA A 238 -6.03 12.49 18.63
N ALA A 239 -4.92 11.80 18.92
CA ALA A 239 -3.88 12.29 19.84
C ALA A 239 -3.24 13.60 19.33
N ALA A 240 -2.93 13.70 18.04
CA ALA A 240 -2.39 14.91 17.43
C ALA A 240 -3.37 16.09 17.51
N LEU A 241 -4.68 15.85 17.35
CA LEU A 241 -5.71 16.86 17.52
C LEU A 241 -5.82 17.34 18.97
N THR A 242 -5.77 16.42 19.95
CA THR A 242 -5.80 16.80 21.38
C THR A 242 -4.59 17.67 21.73
N THR A 243 -3.39 17.28 21.29
CA THR A 243 -2.17 18.08 21.49
C THR A 243 -2.29 19.48 20.87
N ALA A 244 -2.82 19.58 19.64
CA ALA A 244 -3.03 20.88 19.00
C ALA A 244 -4.08 21.75 19.71
N ILE A 245 -5.12 21.15 20.31
CA ILE A 245 -6.12 21.88 21.12
C ILE A 245 -5.51 22.33 22.45
N ASP A 246 -4.69 21.50 23.10
CA ASP A 246 -3.97 21.87 24.32
C ASP A 246 -3.03 23.06 24.05
N GLU A 247 -2.28 23.06 22.94
CA GLU A 247 -1.44 24.19 22.52
C GLU A 247 -2.24 25.48 22.24
N LEU A 248 -3.50 25.38 21.80
CA LEU A 248 -4.38 26.54 21.55
C LEU A 248 -5.08 27.07 22.82
N THR A 249 -5.27 26.20 23.82
CA THR A 249 -5.92 26.54 25.09
C THR A 249 -4.92 26.93 26.18
N GLU A 250 -3.65 26.55 26.03
CA GLU A 250 -2.54 27.20 26.70
C GLU A 250 -2.46 28.66 26.25
N ARG A 251 -3.19 29.51 26.98
CA ARG A 251 -2.92 30.94 27.03
C ARG A 251 -1.43 31.07 27.34
N PRO A 252 -0.61 31.71 26.48
CA PRO A 252 0.78 31.91 26.83
C PRO A 252 0.76 32.72 28.13
N ALA A 253 1.17 32.08 29.22
CA ALA A 253 1.54 32.80 30.40
C ALA A 253 2.65 33.74 29.90
N SER A 254 2.31 35.02 29.79
CA SER A 254 3.25 36.11 29.73
C SER A 254 4.13 35.99 30.96
N GLY A 255 5.19 35.23 30.78
CA GLY A 255 6.10 34.74 31.77
C GLY A 255 7.26 34.16 30.97
N VAL A 256 7.93 35.05 30.24
CA VAL A 256 9.32 34.84 29.86
C VAL A 256 10.01 34.36 31.14
N PRO A 257 10.61 33.16 31.16
CA PRO A 257 11.47 32.77 32.27
C PRO A 257 12.69 33.69 32.24
N GLU A 258 12.58 34.81 32.93
CA GLU A 258 13.68 35.70 33.25
C GLU A 258 14.49 35.06 34.38
N ALA A 259 15.37 34.14 34.00
CA ALA A 259 16.61 33.75 34.70
C ALA A 259 17.25 32.62 33.86
N ALA A 260 18.34 32.81 33.13
CA ALA A 260 19.56 33.48 33.55
C ALA A 260 20.20 34.31 32.43
N LEU A 261 20.47 35.58 32.76
CA LEU A 261 21.48 36.41 32.10
C LEU A 261 22.85 35.73 32.20
N GLY A 262 23.20 34.95 31.20
CA GLY A 262 24.53 35.02 30.60
C GLY A 262 24.34 35.76 29.28
N LEU A 263 25.13 36.80 29.02
CA LEU A 263 25.13 37.50 27.72
C LEU A 263 25.17 36.46 26.60
N GLU A 264 24.06 36.33 25.85
CA GLU A 264 24.03 35.46 24.69
C GLU A 264 25.16 35.88 23.74
N SER A 265 25.98 34.93 23.26
CA SER A 265 27.08 35.31 22.37
C SER A 265 26.51 35.98 21.12
N PRO A 266 27.10 37.10 20.66
CA PRO A 266 26.62 37.80 19.45
C PRO A 266 26.53 36.87 18.22
N LEU A 267 27.39 35.85 18.15
CA LEU A 267 27.40 34.82 17.12
C LEU A 267 26.16 33.90 17.19
N LEU A 268 25.75 33.48 18.39
CA LEU A 268 24.54 32.68 18.58
C LEU A 268 23.28 33.48 18.24
N ALA A 269 23.26 34.79 18.56
CA ALA A 269 22.16 35.66 18.20
C ALA A 269 22.02 35.84 16.68
N ALA A 270 23.15 36.02 15.97
CA ALA A 270 23.18 36.06 14.51
C ALA A 270 22.71 34.73 13.90
N LEU A 271 23.20 33.60 14.42
CA LEU A 271 22.79 32.26 13.99
C LEU A 271 21.28 32.04 14.16
N ARG A 272 20.71 32.39 15.32
CA ARG A 272 19.27 32.27 15.57
C ARG A 272 18.46 33.08 14.59
N LYS A 273 18.94 34.27 14.22
CA LYS A 273 18.25 35.12 13.24
C LYS A 273 18.24 34.51 11.85
N VAL A 274 19.34 33.90 11.43
CA VAL A 274 19.45 33.22 10.12
C VAL A 274 18.61 31.94 10.10
N ALA A 275 18.63 31.14 11.16
CA ALA A 275 17.81 29.94 11.26
C ALA A 275 16.30 30.26 11.21
N GLN A 276 15.87 31.31 11.90
CA GLN A 276 14.47 31.79 11.85
C GLN A 276 14.06 32.16 10.41
N ALA A 277 14.95 32.82 9.65
CA ALA A 277 14.70 33.16 8.26
C ALA A 277 14.66 31.92 7.34
N ALA A 278 15.39 30.87 7.69
CA ALA A 278 15.36 29.56 7.02
C ALA A 278 14.18 28.66 7.47
N GLY A 279 13.32 29.12 8.37
CA GLY A 279 12.17 28.36 8.88
C GLY A 279 12.54 27.26 9.89
N ALA A 280 13.70 27.37 10.54
CA ALA A 280 14.16 26.50 11.61
C ALA A 280 14.22 27.27 12.95
N THR A 281 13.97 26.56 14.05
CA THR A 281 14.00 27.14 15.41
C THR A 281 15.13 26.49 16.20
N LEU A 282 16.09 27.28 16.67
CA LEU A 282 17.10 26.78 17.61
C LEU A 282 16.51 26.67 19.02
N PRO A 283 16.81 25.60 19.76
CA PRO A 283 16.38 25.46 21.14
C PRO A 283 17.02 26.54 22.04
N PRO A 284 16.32 26.96 23.12
CA PRO A 284 16.78 28.05 23.99
C PRO A 284 18.09 27.75 24.71
N ASP A 285 18.45 26.47 24.84
CA ASP A 285 19.67 25.99 25.48
C ASP A 285 20.78 25.59 24.49
N ALA A 286 20.70 26.03 23.22
CA ALA A 286 21.73 25.79 22.22
C ALA A 286 23.15 26.22 22.65
N ALA A 287 23.26 27.18 23.58
CA ALA A 287 24.54 27.61 24.17
C ALA A 287 25.19 26.57 25.10
N ARG A 288 24.45 25.58 25.62
CA ARG A 288 24.98 24.59 26.59
C ARG A 288 25.92 23.57 25.98
N GLY A 289 25.97 23.47 24.65
CA GLY A 289 26.78 22.48 23.91
C GLY A 289 28.28 22.76 23.83
N GLY A 290 28.76 23.89 24.36
CA GLY A 290 30.17 24.27 24.33
C GLY A 290 30.47 25.38 23.33
N GLY A 291 30.99 26.51 23.83
CA GLY A 291 31.43 27.67 23.07
C GLY A 291 32.95 27.86 23.14
N GLU A 292 33.71 26.76 23.21
CA GLU A 292 35.17 26.75 23.37
C GLU A 292 35.88 26.18 22.13
N GLY A 293 35.40 26.52 20.93
CA GLY A 293 36.13 26.27 19.68
C GLY A 293 37.02 27.46 19.32
N GLU A 294 38.16 27.23 18.68
CA GLU A 294 39.01 28.31 18.15
C GLU A 294 38.51 28.84 16.78
N ASP A 295 37.63 28.08 16.10
CA ASP A 295 37.08 28.41 14.78
C ASP A 295 35.55 28.62 14.83
N ASP A 296 35.07 29.69 14.19
CA ASP A 296 33.66 30.05 14.13
C ASP A 296 32.82 28.96 13.45
N GLU A 297 33.39 28.21 12.50
CA GLU A 297 32.71 27.09 11.85
C GLU A 297 32.37 25.96 12.84
N GLU A 298 33.29 25.67 13.76
CA GLU A 298 33.12 24.64 14.79
C GLU A 298 32.07 25.07 15.82
N ILE A 299 32.16 26.31 16.30
CA ILE A 299 31.19 26.89 17.24
C ILE A 299 29.78 26.89 16.63
N LEU A 300 29.64 27.37 15.39
CA LEU A 300 28.35 27.40 14.69
C LEU A 300 27.81 25.98 14.45
N THR A 301 28.68 25.01 14.16
CA THR A 301 28.29 23.61 13.98
C THR A 301 27.75 23.02 15.28
N VAL A 302 28.39 23.29 16.42
CA VAL A 302 27.91 22.85 17.74
C VAL A 302 26.55 23.45 18.06
N PHE A 303 26.35 24.76 17.81
CA PHE A 303 25.06 25.40 18.03
C PHE A 303 23.97 24.86 17.09
N ALA A 304 24.31 24.51 15.85
CA ALA A 304 23.38 24.00 14.85
C ALA A 304 23.03 22.49 15.01
N ALA A 305 23.89 21.71 15.68
CA ALA A 305 23.81 20.26 15.76
C ALA A 305 22.46 19.74 16.30
N ASN A 306 21.96 20.36 17.38
CA ASN A 306 20.68 19.96 18.00
C ASN A 306 19.44 20.42 17.22
N SER A 307 19.61 21.13 16.11
CA SER A 307 18.52 21.67 15.29
C SER A 307 18.40 20.99 13.92
N GLY A 308 19.16 19.92 13.66
CA GLY A 308 19.19 19.23 12.36
C GLY A 308 19.73 20.12 11.22
N LEU A 309 20.45 21.18 11.57
CA LEU A 309 21.08 22.11 10.64
C LEU A 309 22.57 21.80 10.53
N ARG A 310 23.11 21.98 9.34
CA ARG A 310 24.53 21.93 9.07
C ARG A 310 25.01 23.29 8.60
N VAL A 311 26.28 23.55 8.90
CA VAL A 311 26.96 24.79 8.55
C VAL A 311 27.96 24.49 7.44
N ARG A 312 28.08 25.40 6.47
CA ARG A 312 29.16 25.38 5.47
C ARG A 312 29.74 26.77 5.32
N ARG A 313 31.07 26.86 5.24
CA ARG A 313 31.76 28.10 4.89
C ARG A 313 31.65 28.40 3.39
N VAL A 314 31.39 29.65 3.04
CA VAL A 314 31.33 30.15 1.67
C VAL A 314 32.07 31.47 1.55
N ARG A 315 32.54 31.78 0.34
CA ARG A 315 33.28 33.02 0.05
C ARG A 315 32.36 34.06 -0.58
N LEU A 316 32.27 35.23 0.05
CA LEU A 316 31.57 36.41 -0.44
C LEU A 316 32.43 37.08 -1.53
N SER A 317 32.10 36.83 -2.80
CA SER A 317 32.87 37.35 -3.94
C SER A 317 31.99 38.11 -4.95
N GLY A 318 32.59 39.08 -5.65
CA GLY A 318 31.89 39.90 -6.64
C GLY A 318 30.70 40.66 -6.04
N ALA A 319 29.59 40.72 -6.78
CA ALA A 319 28.35 41.38 -6.36
C ALA A 319 27.31 40.38 -5.83
N TRP A 320 27.71 39.49 -4.92
CA TRP A 320 26.86 38.42 -4.36
C TRP A 320 25.51 38.92 -3.82
N TRP A 321 25.48 40.14 -3.26
CA TRP A 321 24.27 40.79 -2.73
C TRP A 321 23.24 41.19 -3.81
N LYS A 322 23.51 40.94 -5.09
CA LYS A 322 22.56 41.12 -6.21
C LYS A 322 21.91 39.82 -6.66
N THR A 323 22.38 38.68 -6.16
CA THR A 323 21.91 37.35 -6.51
C THR A 323 21.04 36.80 -5.39
N ASP A 324 20.07 35.96 -5.74
CA ASP A 324 19.24 35.25 -4.76
C ASP A 324 20.07 34.17 -4.03
N GLY A 325 19.73 33.85 -2.79
CA GLY A 325 20.50 32.93 -1.97
C GLY A 325 19.88 32.65 -0.61
N GLU A 326 20.54 31.78 0.15
CA GLU A 326 20.13 31.37 1.49
C GLU A 326 20.67 32.35 2.54
N GLY A 327 19.96 32.53 3.66
CA GLY A 327 20.45 33.36 4.76
C GLY A 327 21.81 32.88 5.28
N MET A 328 22.66 33.83 5.69
CA MET A 328 24.05 33.57 6.04
C MET A 328 24.43 34.26 7.35
N VAL A 329 25.31 33.64 8.13
CA VAL A 329 26.03 34.30 9.24
C VAL A 329 27.34 34.82 8.68
N GLY A 330 27.62 36.10 8.80
CA GLY A 330 28.87 36.71 8.35
C GLY A 330 29.56 37.48 9.47
N HIS A 331 30.73 38.02 9.17
CA HIS A 331 31.46 38.92 10.06
C HIS A 331 31.70 40.25 9.38
N LEU A 332 31.64 41.34 10.16
CA LEU A 332 32.26 42.60 9.78
C LEU A 332 33.78 42.48 9.94
N ARG A 333 34.54 43.32 9.24
CA ARG A 333 36.01 43.34 9.32
C ARG A 333 36.56 43.65 10.71
N ASP A 334 35.74 44.19 11.60
CA ASP A 334 36.05 44.42 13.01
C ASP A 334 35.82 43.18 13.90
N GLY A 335 35.40 42.05 13.30
CA GLY A 335 35.11 40.80 14.00
C GLY A 335 33.68 40.68 14.52
N THR A 336 32.81 41.66 14.28
CA THR A 336 31.42 41.61 14.78
C THR A 336 30.59 40.62 13.96
N PRO A 337 29.94 39.61 14.58
CA PRO A 337 29.06 38.68 13.86
C PRO A 337 27.75 39.35 13.48
N VAL A 338 27.30 39.08 12.25
CA VAL A 338 26.11 39.67 11.64
C VAL A 338 25.27 38.63 10.90
N ALA A 339 23.96 38.85 10.84
CA ALA A 339 23.08 38.03 10.02
C ALA A 339 22.81 38.72 8.67
N LEU A 340 23.06 38.00 7.58
CA LEU A 340 22.82 38.42 6.21
C LEU A 340 21.55 37.72 5.71
N LEU A 341 20.48 38.49 5.50
CA LEU A 341 19.15 37.96 5.23
C LEU A 341 18.66 38.35 3.83
N PRO A 342 18.27 37.40 2.97
CA PRO A 342 17.70 37.68 1.66
C PRO A 342 16.29 38.25 1.79
N GLN A 343 15.96 39.21 0.93
CA GLN A 343 14.65 39.82 0.75
C GLN A 343 14.40 40.02 -0.75
N GLY A 344 14.00 38.92 -1.42
CA GLY A 344 13.89 38.86 -2.88
C GLY A 344 15.24 39.11 -3.54
N ARG A 345 15.35 40.15 -4.36
CA ARG A 345 16.60 40.52 -5.07
C ARG A 345 17.53 41.44 -4.27
N SER A 346 17.29 41.60 -2.96
CA SER A 346 18.06 42.50 -2.10
C SER A 346 18.38 41.83 -0.77
N TRP A 347 19.43 42.29 -0.10
CA TRP A 347 19.90 41.72 1.15
C TRP A 347 19.85 42.73 2.28
N ARG A 348 19.64 42.26 3.50
CA ARG A 348 19.70 43.07 4.72
C ARG A 348 20.72 42.49 5.70
N LEU A 349 21.49 43.37 6.32
CA LEU A 349 22.40 43.09 7.42
C LEU A 349 21.70 43.41 8.74
N TRP A 350 21.66 42.44 9.64
CA TRP A 350 21.15 42.58 11.00
C TRP A 350 22.28 42.37 12.01
N ARG A 351 22.28 43.16 13.08
CA ARG A 351 23.29 43.11 14.14
C ARG A 351 22.65 42.75 15.50
N PRO A 352 23.36 41.98 16.34
CA PRO A 352 22.92 41.66 17.71
C PRO A 352 22.90 42.85 18.67
N ASP A 353 23.65 43.92 18.36
CA ASP A 353 23.80 45.14 19.17
C ASP A 353 22.54 46.04 19.21
N GLY A 354 21.45 45.62 18.57
CA GLY A 354 20.19 46.36 18.51
C GLY A 354 20.15 47.46 17.45
N ALA A 355 21.19 47.59 16.61
CA ALA A 355 21.18 48.53 15.50
C ALA A 355 20.09 48.16 14.46
N PRO A 356 19.45 49.15 13.82
CA PRO A 356 18.45 48.90 12.79
C PRO A 356 19.06 48.11 11.62
N ALA A 357 18.30 47.17 11.07
CA ALA A 357 18.74 46.37 9.93
C ALA A 357 18.99 47.26 8.70
N VAL A 358 20.16 47.12 8.09
CA VAL A 358 20.62 47.96 6.98
C VAL A 358 20.57 47.18 5.67
N ARG A 359 20.17 47.81 4.57
CA ARG A 359 20.24 47.20 3.24
C ARG A 359 21.69 47.06 2.80
N ILE A 360 22.07 45.90 2.27
CA ILE A 360 23.42 45.66 1.77
C ILE A 360 23.55 46.27 0.38
N ASP A 361 24.45 47.23 0.25
CA ASP A 361 24.91 47.81 -1.00
C ASP A 361 26.43 47.57 -1.16
N ALA A 362 27.04 48.15 -2.19
CA ALA A 362 28.48 47.97 -2.44
C ALA A 362 29.37 48.49 -1.29
N ALA A 363 28.93 49.52 -0.57
CA ALA A 363 29.68 50.08 0.55
C ALA A 363 29.59 49.16 1.78
N VAL A 364 28.40 48.69 2.12
CA VAL A 364 28.17 47.74 3.23
C VAL A 364 28.80 46.38 2.92
N ALA A 365 28.77 45.93 1.67
CA ALA A 365 29.44 44.69 1.28
C ALA A 365 30.97 44.78 1.45
N GLY A 366 31.55 45.97 1.30
CA GLY A 366 32.97 46.21 1.52
C GLY A 366 33.40 46.20 3.00
N THR A 367 32.46 46.32 3.94
CA THR A 367 32.75 46.24 5.38
C THR A 367 32.67 44.82 5.94
N LEU A 368 32.22 43.85 5.14
CA LEU A 368 32.15 42.44 5.50
C LEU A 368 33.50 41.74 5.26
N ASP A 369 33.72 40.67 6.01
CA ASP A 369 34.79 39.71 5.76
C ASP A 369 34.50 38.92 4.46
N GLU A 370 35.54 38.35 3.87
CA GLU A 370 35.47 37.55 2.65
C GLU A 370 34.72 36.22 2.84
N HIS A 371 34.51 35.78 4.08
CA HIS A 371 33.86 34.50 4.40
C HIS A 371 32.55 34.70 5.16
N ALA A 372 31.59 33.84 4.86
CA ALA A 372 30.33 33.71 5.57
C ALA A 372 29.95 32.23 5.72
N PHE A 373 28.97 31.95 6.56
CA PHE A 373 28.50 30.62 6.88
C PHE A 373 27.02 30.47 6.50
N VAL A 374 26.73 29.47 5.67
CA VAL A 374 25.36 29.18 5.22
C VAL A 374 24.80 28.02 6.02
N LEU A 375 23.56 28.18 6.48
CA LEU A 375 22.80 27.12 7.11
C LEU A 375 22.02 26.33 6.07
N TYR A 376 22.21 25.01 6.06
CA TYR A 376 21.44 24.10 5.24
C TYR A 376 20.93 22.93 6.06
N ARG A 377 19.81 22.35 5.63
CA ARG A 377 19.21 21.21 6.35
C ARG A 377 20.00 19.94 6.03
N GLY A 378 20.52 19.28 7.05
CA GLY A 378 21.20 18.00 6.89
C GLY A 378 20.20 16.86 6.65
N PHE A 379 20.54 15.92 5.77
CA PHE A 379 19.83 14.64 5.69
C PHE A 379 20.36 13.73 6.81
N GLU A 380 19.56 13.51 7.85
CA GLU A 380 19.87 12.53 8.91
C GLU A 380 19.54 11.13 8.39
N GLY A 381 20.45 10.55 7.61
CA GLY A 381 20.35 9.20 7.06
C GLY A 381 20.65 8.08 8.06
N THR A 382 20.37 8.27 9.36
CA THR A 382 20.83 7.37 10.44
C THR A 382 19.67 6.74 11.21
N GLY A 383 18.67 6.23 10.50
CA GLY A 383 17.61 5.40 11.09
C GLY A 383 17.46 4.09 10.30
N ASP A 384 16.89 3.06 10.94
CA ASP A 384 16.70 1.69 10.39
C ASP A 384 16.01 1.62 9.02
N HIS A 385 15.40 2.72 8.56
CA HIS A 385 14.69 2.81 7.28
C HIS A 385 15.04 4.10 6.50
N PRO A 386 16.17 4.13 5.77
CA PRO A 386 16.62 5.33 5.05
C PRO A 386 15.62 5.82 3.98
N GLY A 387 14.87 4.91 3.34
CA GLY A 387 13.85 5.27 2.35
C GLY A 387 12.65 6.01 2.94
N ARG A 388 12.23 5.67 4.17
CA ARG A 388 11.11 6.35 4.85
C ARG A 388 11.53 7.74 5.35
N ALA A 389 12.76 7.86 5.85
CA ALA A 389 13.33 9.14 6.26
C ALA A 389 13.47 10.10 5.06
N LEU A 390 13.90 9.59 3.90
CA LEU A 390 13.96 10.35 2.65
C LEU A 390 12.58 10.78 2.16
N LEU A 391 11.61 9.87 2.15
CA LEU A 391 10.24 10.19 1.73
C LEU A 391 9.63 11.26 2.65
N ARG A 392 9.79 11.14 3.98
CA ARG A 392 9.32 12.15 4.95
C ARG A 392 10.02 13.51 4.76
N PHE A 393 11.32 13.50 4.48
CA PHE A 393 12.10 14.72 4.22
C PHE A 393 11.58 15.45 2.96
N VAL A 394 11.39 14.72 1.85
CA VAL A 394 10.86 15.29 0.61
C VAL A 394 9.42 15.80 0.82
N LEU A 395 8.55 14.98 1.43
CA LEU A 395 7.14 15.32 1.66
C LEU A 395 6.98 16.56 2.54
N THR A 396 7.79 16.71 3.60
CA THR A 396 7.70 17.87 4.50
C THR A 396 8.20 19.16 3.84
N ALA A 397 9.17 19.06 2.93
CA ALA A 397 9.70 20.18 2.15
C ALA A 397 8.74 20.62 1.03
N THR A 398 8.06 19.68 0.37
CA THR A 398 7.17 19.94 -0.78
C THR A 398 5.68 19.92 -0.44
N ARG A 399 5.30 19.88 0.85
CA ARG A 399 3.90 19.82 1.29
C ARG A 399 3.00 20.89 0.67
N ARG A 400 3.51 22.10 0.49
CA ARG A 400 2.76 23.24 -0.07
C ARG A 400 2.53 23.06 -1.57
N ASP A 401 3.54 22.59 -2.27
CA ASP A 401 3.47 22.31 -3.71
C ASP A 401 2.57 21.10 -3.98
N MET A 402 2.65 20.06 -3.14
CA MET A 402 1.73 18.92 -3.20
C MET A 402 0.29 19.30 -2.89
N ALA A 403 0.05 20.18 -1.90
CA ALA A 403 -1.29 20.68 -1.62
C ALA A 403 -1.84 21.50 -2.80
N LEU A 404 -1.00 22.30 -3.45
CA LEU A 404 -1.36 23.03 -4.66
C LEU A 404 -1.70 22.07 -5.80
N ILE A 405 -0.83 21.09 -6.10
CA ILE A 405 -1.04 20.09 -7.14
C ILE A 405 -2.30 19.27 -6.85
N GLY A 406 -2.52 18.87 -5.60
CA GLY A 406 -3.72 18.16 -5.16
C GLY A 406 -4.98 19.00 -5.34
N GLY A 407 -4.95 20.28 -4.96
CA GLY A 407 -6.07 21.21 -5.16
C GLY A 407 -6.38 21.44 -6.64
N VAL A 408 -5.36 21.65 -7.46
CA VAL A 408 -5.46 21.82 -8.92
C VAL A 408 -5.99 20.54 -9.57
N GLY A 409 -5.49 19.37 -9.17
CA GLY A 409 -5.96 18.07 -9.66
C GLY A 409 -7.40 17.76 -9.26
N LEU A 410 -7.81 18.13 -8.04
CA LEU A 410 -9.19 18.03 -7.58
C LEU A 410 -10.12 18.92 -8.41
N LEU A 411 -9.76 20.17 -8.64
CA LEU A 411 -10.52 21.09 -9.51
C LEU A 411 -10.63 20.55 -10.93
N ALA A 412 -9.55 20.03 -11.49
CA ALA A 412 -9.54 19.43 -12.83
C ALA A 412 -10.44 18.19 -12.90
N GLY A 413 -10.41 17.32 -11.88
CA GLY A 413 -11.28 16.16 -11.77
C GLY A 413 -12.76 16.55 -11.69
N LEU A 414 -13.10 17.55 -10.88
CA LEU A 414 -14.46 18.09 -10.77
C LEU A 414 -14.94 18.68 -12.10
N LEU A 415 -14.09 19.42 -12.81
CA LEU A 415 -14.38 19.93 -14.16
C LEU A 415 -14.58 18.79 -15.17
N GLY A 416 -13.76 17.73 -15.12
CA GLY A 416 -13.90 16.56 -15.99
C GLY A 416 -15.21 15.80 -15.76
N MET A 417 -15.66 15.72 -14.51
CA MET A 417 -16.95 15.10 -14.16
C MET A 417 -18.17 15.97 -14.53
N ALA A 418 -17.98 17.26 -14.79
CA ALA A 418 -19.08 18.15 -15.18
C ALA A 418 -19.71 17.71 -16.51
N SER A 419 -18.93 17.25 -17.50
CA SER A 419 -19.43 16.83 -18.81
C SER A 419 -20.42 15.66 -18.76
N PRO A 420 -20.11 14.49 -18.14
CA PRO A 420 -21.08 13.40 -18.02
C PRO A 420 -22.28 13.78 -17.14
N PHE A 421 -22.09 14.63 -16.12
CA PHE A 421 -23.16 15.09 -15.24
C PHE A 421 -24.18 15.99 -15.96
N LEU A 422 -23.70 17.01 -16.69
CA LEU A 422 -24.53 17.90 -17.51
C LEU A 422 -25.26 17.12 -18.63
N SER A 423 -24.57 16.17 -19.28
CA SER A 423 -25.19 15.28 -20.27
C SER A 423 -26.30 14.41 -19.67
N GLY A 424 -26.10 13.88 -18.46
CA GLY A 424 -27.13 13.12 -17.75
C GLY A 424 -28.35 13.97 -17.40
N MET A 425 -28.13 15.20 -16.93
CA MET A 425 -29.21 16.15 -16.62
C MET A 425 -30.01 16.54 -17.88
N LEU A 426 -29.32 16.82 -18.99
CA LEU A 426 -29.94 17.14 -20.29
C LEU A 426 -30.91 16.06 -20.77
N VAL A 427 -30.52 14.78 -20.66
CA VAL A 427 -31.34 13.64 -21.10
C VAL A 427 -32.54 13.43 -20.19
N GLN A 428 -32.38 13.62 -18.87
CA GLN A 428 -33.44 13.32 -17.90
C GLN A 428 -34.46 14.46 -17.72
N SER A 429 -34.09 15.73 -17.90
CA SER A 429 -34.93 16.87 -17.52
C SER A 429 -35.32 17.82 -18.67
N VAL A 430 -34.48 17.96 -19.70
CA VAL A 430 -34.72 19.00 -20.74
C VAL A 430 -35.54 18.50 -21.93
N ILE A 431 -35.46 17.20 -22.26
CA ILE A 431 -36.23 16.60 -23.37
C ILE A 431 -37.74 16.51 -23.07
N PRO A 432 -38.20 16.24 -21.83
CA PRO A 432 -39.64 16.18 -21.54
C PRO A 432 -40.34 17.54 -21.42
N ASP A 433 -39.72 18.57 -20.83
CA ASP A 433 -40.43 19.77 -20.35
C ASP A 433 -40.48 20.96 -21.34
N GLY A 434 -39.69 20.96 -22.42
CA GLY A 434 -39.86 21.91 -23.53
C GLY A 434 -39.72 23.41 -23.19
N VAL A 435 -39.10 23.76 -22.06
CA VAL A 435 -38.94 25.17 -21.62
C VAL A 435 -37.62 25.74 -22.17
N ARG A 436 -37.73 26.68 -23.12
CA ARG A 436 -36.57 27.24 -23.87
C ARG A 436 -35.52 27.97 -23.01
N SER A 437 -35.86 28.41 -21.81
CA SER A 437 -34.94 29.12 -20.90
C SER A 437 -33.95 28.19 -20.18
N GLU A 438 -34.33 26.95 -19.89
CA GLU A 438 -33.46 25.98 -19.20
C GLU A 438 -32.37 25.44 -20.14
N VAL A 439 -32.72 25.21 -21.40
CA VAL A 439 -31.77 24.84 -22.47
C VAL A 439 -30.67 25.90 -22.58
N ALA A 440 -31.02 27.19 -22.57
CA ALA A 440 -30.05 28.28 -22.69
C ALA A 440 -29.09 28.34 -21.49
N GLN A 441 -29.58 28.10 -20.27
CA GLN A 441 -28.74 28.07 -19.07
C GLN A 441 -27.73 26.90 -19.10
N VAL A 442 -28.18 25.72 -19.53
CA VAL A 442 -27.29 24.55 -19.67
C VAL A 442 -26.23 24.77 -20.74
N VAL A 443 -26.59 25.36 -21.89
CA VAL A 443 -25.64 25.69 -22.96
C VAL A 443 -24.60 26.71 -22.49
N ILE A 444 -25.01 27.76 -21.77
CA ILE A 444 -24.10 28.76 -21.19
C ILE A 444 -23.18 28.12 -20.14
N ALA A 445 -23.71 27.23 -19.29
CA ALA A 445 -22.91 26.51 -18.30
C ALA A 445 -21.86 25.60 -18.98
N MET A 446 -22.24 24.89 -20.04
CA MET A 446 -21.29 24.07 -20.82
C MET A 446 -20.20 24.91 -21.50
N LEU A 447 -20.56 26.08 -22.04
CA LEU A 447 -19.61 27.03 -22.61
C LEU A 447 -18.62 27.54 -21.56
N ALA A 448 -19.09 27.92 -20.37
CA ALA A 448 -18.25 28.37 -19.28
C ALA A 448 -17.29 27.27 -18.80
N VAL A 449 -17.78 26.03 -18.64
CA VAL A 449 -16.95 24.88 -18.28
C VAL A 449 -15.90 24.60 -19.36
N SER A 450 -16.29 24.63 -20.64
CA SER A 450 -15.37 24.39 -21.76
C SER A 450 -14.26 25.45 -21.84
N MET A 451 -14.58 26.73 -21.62
CA MET A 451 -13.58 27.79 -21.52
C MET A 451 -12.64 27.59 -20.32
N GLY A 452 -13.17 27.13 -19.18
CA GLY A 452 -12.36 26.78 -18.01
C GLY A 452 -11.37 25.64 -18.28
N VAL A 453 -11.84 24.57 -18.94
CA VAL A 453 -10.99 23.44 -19.36
C VAL A 453 -9.93 23.90 -20.36
N MET A 454 -10.28 24.73 -21.34
CA MET A 454 -9.34 25.24 -22.33
C MET A 454 -8.26 26.13 -21.69
N GLY A 455 -8.62 26.99 -20.73
CA GLY A 455 -7.65 27.79 -19.97
C GLY A 455 -6.72 26.92 -19.12
N PHE A 456 -7.26 25.86 -18.52
CA PHE A 456 -6.50 24.89 -17.73
C PHE A 456 -5.47 24.12 -18.57
N GLU A 457 -5.88 23.61 -19.73
CA GLU A 457 -4.98 22.92 -20.66
C GLU A 457 -3.87 23.85 -21.19
N LEU A 458 -4.16 25.13 -21.38
CA LEU A 458 -3.17 26.14 -21.78
C LEU A 458 -2.07 26.34 -20.73
N VAL A 459 -2.45 26.39 -19.45
CA VAL A 459 -1.48 26.49 -18.35
C VAL A 459 -0.67 25.20 -18.23
N ARG A 460 -1.34 24.04 -18.34
CA ARG A 460 -0.69 22.72 -18.30
C ARG A 460 0.26 22.48 -19.47
N GLY A 461 0.04 23.11 -20.62
CA GLY A 461 0.95 23.07 -21.77
C GLY A 461 2.15 24.03 -21.69
N LEU A 462 2.11 25.00 -20.77
CA LEU A 462 3.20 25.99 -20.56
C LEU A 462 4.14 25.62 -19.41
N THR A 463 3.68 24.81 -18.45
CA THR A 463 4.48 24.18 -17.39
C THR A 463 4.97 22.81 -17.83
#